data_AF-F7NEZ4-F1
#
_entry.id   AF-F7NEZ4-F1
#
_cell.length_a   1.000
_cell.length_b   1.000
_cell.length_c   1.000
_cell.angle_alpha   90.00
_cell.angle_beta   90.00
_cell.angle_gamma   90.00
#
_symmetry.space_group_name_H-M   'P 1'
#
loop_
_entity.id
_entity.type
_entity.pdbx_description
1 polymer ?
#
loop_
_entity_poly.entity_id
_entity_poly.type
_entity_poly.pdbx_seq_one_letter_code
_entity_poly.pdbx_strand_id
1 'polypeptide(L)'
;MDKTNILLFSGYARLPSGTVSSEVYTVMALVVLVDIETDTIVEVDSTLSTRLAERFVSRLIVGQKLEPDIGKLVGKINHAYQGSANKAIITALRIIADKYQSYKLKR
;
A
#
# COMPACT_ATOMS: atom_id res chain seq x y z
N MET A 1 8.54 16.92 -12.83
CA MET A 1 8.45 16.58 -11.39
C MET A 1 9.83 16.67 -10.80
N ASP A 2 10.01 17.56 -9.82
CA ASP A 2 11.22 17.61 -9.03
C ASP A 2 11.26 16.34 -8.16
N LYS A 3 12.31 15.51 -8.30
CA LYS A 3 12.44 14.26 -7.55
C LYS A 3 12.60 14.49 -6.04
N THR A 4 12.87 15.73 -5.63
CA THR A 4 13.07 16.13 -4.23
C THR A 4 11.81 16.01 -3.37
N ASN A 5 10.62 16.01 -3.99
CA ASN A 5 9.31 15.92 -3.29
C ASN A 5 8.72 14.51 -3.25
N ILE A 6 9.46 13.51 -3.74
CA ILE A 6 9.02 12.12 -3.75
C ILE A 6 9.63 11.39 -2.56
N LEU A 7 8.79 10.97 -1.62
CA LEU A 7 9.22 10.23 -0.44
C LEU A 7 8.68 8.80 -0.45
N LEU A 8 9.49 7.89 0.09
CA LEU A 8 9.17 6.47 0.18
C LEU A 8 8.56 6.16 1.55
N PHE A 9 7.41 5.48 1.53
CA PHE A 9 6.76 4.94 2.72
C PHE A 9 6.53 3.44 2.56
N SER A 10 6.63 2.70 3.66
CA SER A 10 6.44 1.25 3.66
C SER A 10 5.56 0.78 4.80
N GLY A 11 4.74 -0.23 4.52
CA GLY A 11 3.87 -0.91 5.46
C GLY A 11 4.07 -2.42 5.34
N TYR A 12 4.00 -3.10 6.48
CA TYR A 12 4.24 -4.55 6.57
C TYR A 12 3.08 -5.19 7.32
N ALA A 13 2.50 -6.25 6.76
CA ALA A 13 1.37 -6.94 7.38
C ALA A 13 1.53 -8.46 7.26
N ARG A 14 1.13 -9.21 8.29
CA ARG A 14 1.16 -10.68 8.24
C ARG A 14 0.16 -11.20 7.21
N LEU A 15 0.57 -12.22 6.47
CA LEU A 15 -0.33 -12.97 5.61
C LEU A 15 -1.15 -13.99 6.42
N PRO A 16 -2.35 -14.39 5.95
CA PRO A 16 -3.08 -15.50 6.54
C PRO A 16 -2.25 -16.79 6.48
N SER A 17 -2.30 -17.58 7.55
CA SER A 17 -1.68 -18.91 7.59
C SER A 17 -2.30 -19.85 6.54
N GLY A 18 -1.47 -20.72 5.94
CA GLY A 18 -1.92 -21.74 4.99
C GLY A 18 -2.06 -21.27 3.54
N THR A 19 -1.44 -20.14 3.16
CA THR A 19 -1.31 -19.72 1.76
C THR A 19 0.10 -20.04 1.25
N VAL A 20 0.24 -20.36 -0.04
CA VAL A 20 1.57 -20.56 -0.68
C VAL A 20 2.51 -19.38 -0.41
N SER A 21 1.95 -18.17 -0.39
CA SER A 21 2.66 -16.93 -0.03
C SER A 21 3.17 -16.92 1.41
N SER A 22 2.39 -17.41 2.38
CA SER A 22 2.75 -17.41 3.81
C SER A 22 3.88 -18.37 4.18
N GLU A 23 4.09 -19.41 3.38
CA GLU A 23 5.18 -20.38 3.57
C GLU A 23 6.53 -19.86 3.08
N VAL A 24 6.53 -18.90 2.13
CA VAL A 24 7.75 -18.26 1.58
C VAL A 24 8.02 -16.91 2.26
N TYR A 25 6.97 -16.13 2.56
CA TYR A 25 7.06 -14.85 3.26
C TYR A 25 5.95 -14.77 4.32
N THR A 26 6.32 -14.73 5.60
CA THR A 26 5.34 -14.58 6.70
C THR A 26 4.65 -13.20 6.70
N VAL A 27 5.21 -12.24 5.96
CA VAL A 27 4.83 -10.83 5.93
C VAL A 27 4.73 -10.35 4.48
N MET A 28 3.64 -9.67 4.15
CA MET A 28 3.47 -8.91 2.91
C MET A 28 3.99 -7.48 3.13
N ALA A 29 4.96 -7.08 2.32
CA ALA A 29 5.44 -5.70 2.26
C ALA A 29 4.68 -4.94 1.17
N LEU A 30 4.26 -3.72 1.48
CA LEU A 30 3.74 -2.73 0.55
C LEU A 30 4.63 -1.50 0.65
N VAL A 31 5.15 -1.03 -0.48
CA VAL A 31 6.02 0.14 -0.55
C VAL A 31 5.41 1.12 -1.55
N VAL A 32 5.38 2.40 -1.19
CA VAL A 32 4.82 3.46 -2.03
C VAL A 32 5.77 4.64 -2.13
N LEU A 33 5.82 5.25 -3.30
CA LEU A 33 6.36 6.59 -3.51
C LEU A 33 5.21 7.59 -3.46
N VAL A 34 5.39 8.66 -2.70
CA VAL A 34 4.37 9.70 -2.50
C VAL A 34 4.95 11.05 -2.92
N ASP A 35 4.25 11.72 -3.81
CA ASP A 35 4.44 13.14 -4.06
C ASP A 35 3.82 13.92 -2.89
N ILE A 36 4.67 14.51 -2.07
CA ILE A 36 4.27 15.15 -0.80
C ILE A 36 3.67 16.55 -0.98
N GLU A 37 3.78 17.14 -2.17
CA GLU A 37 3.12 18.40 -2.51
C GLU A 37 1.64 18.16 -2.81
N THR A 38 1.34 17.04 -3.46
CA THR A 38 -0.02 16.69 -3.90
C THR A 38 -0.70 15.62 -3.03
N ASP A 39 0.03 15.07 -2.06
CA ASP A 39 -0.33 13.92 -1.23
C ASP A 39 -0.64 12.65 -2.05
N THR A 40 -0.14 12.56 -3.29
CA THR A 40 -0.53 11.52 -4.26
C THR A 40 0.49 10.37 -4.29
N ILE A 41 0.00 9.14 -4.26
CA ILE A 41 0.82 7.95 -4.47
C ILE A 41 1.19 7.85 -5.96
N VAL A 42 2.47 7.93 -6.28
CA VAL A 42 2.97 7.93 -7.67
C VAL A 42 3.47 6.56 -8.13
N GLU A 43 3.91 5.72 -7.20
CA GLU A 43 4.41 4.38 -7.50
C GLU A 43 4.14 3.43 -6.32
N VAL A 44 3.95 2.14 -6.62
CA VAL A 44 3.61 1.10 -5.65
C VAL A 44 4.28 -0.20 -6.04
N ASP A 45 4.90 -0.87 -5.06
CA ASP A 45 5.44 -2.23 -5.16
C ASP A 45 4.99 -3.08 -3.96
N SER A 46 4.90 -4.41 -4.14
CA SER A 46 4.48 -5.33 -3.08
C SER A 46 5.03 -6.75 -3.25
N THR A 47 5.17 -7.49 -2.15
CA THR A 47 5.64 -8.89 -2.17
C THR A 47 4.55 -9.92 -2.46
N LEU A 48 3.54 -9.57 -3.27
CA LEU A 48 2.51 -10.51 -3.69
C LEU A 48 3.09 -11.58 -4.61
N SER A 49 2.69 -12.84 -4.42
CA SER A 49 3.37 -13.99 -5.07
C SER A 49 3.29 -14.02 -6.59
N THR A 50 2.36 -13.29 -7.20
CA THR A 50 2.24 -13.24 -8.65
C THR A 50 2.36 -11.82 -9.13
N ARG A 51 3.11 -11.63 -10.22
CA ARG A 51 3.22 -10.34 -10.93
C ARG A 51 1.85 -9.79 -11.34
N LEU A 52 0.87 -10.66 -11.60
CA LEU A 52 -0.49 -10.24 -11.93
C LEU A 52 -1.16 -9.55 -10.73
N ALA A 53 -1.11 -10.15 -9.55
CA ALA A 53 -1.68 -9.60 -8.33
C ALA A 53 -0.97 -8.30 -7.91
N GLU A 54 0.37 -8.31 -7.94
CA GLU A 54 1.21 -7.12 -7.67
C GLU A 54 0.83 -5.95 -8.58
N ARG A 55 0.84 -6.14 -9.92
CA ARG A 55 0.47 -5.09 -10.87
C ARG A 55 -0.99 -4.64 -10.73
N PHE A 56 -1.89 -5.56 -10.38
CA PHE A 56 -3.29 -5.22 -10.17
C PHE A 56 -3.46 -4.32 -8.94
N VAL A 57 -2.82 -4.66 -7.83
CA VAL A 57 -2.83 -3.84 -6.60
C VAL A 57 -2.16 -2.49 -6.83
N SER A 58 -1.03 -2.46 -7.53
CA SER A 58 -0.37 -1.20 -7.92
C SER A 58 -1.32 -0.28 -8.68
N ARG A 59 -2.04 -0.79 -9.70
CA ARG A 59 -3.04 -0.01 -10.45
C ARG A 59 -4.22 0.49 -9.61
N LEU A 60 -4.59 -0.21 -8.53
CA LEU A 60 -5.66 0.24 -7.65
C LEU A 60 -5.25 1.42 -6.75
N ILE A 61 -3.96 1.49 -6.41
CA ILE A 61 -3.42 2.41 -5.40
C ILE A 61 -2.75 3.63 -6.03
N VAL A 62 -2.03 3.47 -7.15
CA VAL A 62 -1.39 4.60 -7.85
C VAL A 62 -2.43 5.65 -8.26
N GLY A 63 -2.07 6.92 -8.09
CA GLY A 63 -2.93 8.07 -8.36
C GLY A 63 -3.97 8.36 -7.27
N GLN A 64 -4.03 7.56 -6.21
CA GLN A 64 -4.84 7.88 -5.04
C GLN A 64 -4.07 8.80 -4.09
N LYS A 65 -4.80 9.66 -3.38
CA LYS A 65 -4.23 10.50 -2.32
C LYS A 65 -4.16 9.73 -1.00
N LEU A 66 -3.09 9.96 -0.24
CA LEU A 66 -2.98 9.54 1.17
C LEU A 66 -3.72 10.52 2.07
N GLU A 67 -5.04 10.51 1.96
CA GLU A 67 -5.92 11.28 2.83
C GLU A 67 -5.85 10.75 4.29
N PRO A 68 -6.17 11.58 5.29
CA PRO A 68 -6.26 11.13 6.68
C PRO A 68 -7.22 9.93 6.86
N ASP A 69 -8.29 9.90 6.07
CA ASP A 69 -9.19 8.74 5.97
C ASP A 69 -9.02 8.02 4.63
N ILE A 70 -8.40 6.84 4.68
CA ILE A 70 -8.22 5.98 3.49
C ILE A 70 -9.45 5.08 3.21
N GLY A 71 -10.59 5.30 3.87
CA GLY A 71 -11.78 4.46 3.78
C GLY A 71 -12.27 4.20 2.34
N LYS A 72 -12.21 5.22 1.47
CA LYS A 72 -12.57 5.08 0.05
C LYS A 72 -11.65 4.13 -0.70
N LEU A 73 -10.34 4.21 -0.46
CA LEU A 73 -9.36 3.30 -1.08
C LEU A 73 -9.49 1.88 -0.52
N VAL A 74 -9.71 1.75 0.79
CA VAL A 74 -10.00 0.46 1.43
C VAL A 74 -11.25 -0.19 0.82
N GLY A 75 -12.32 0.58 0.59
CA GLY A 75 -13.53 0.09 -0.08
C GLY A 75 -13.28 -0.41 -1.50
N LYS A 76 -12.47 0.32 -2.28
CA LYS A 76 -12.05 -0.12 -3.62
C LYS A 76 -11.27 -1.44 -3.59
N ILE A 77 -10.33 -1.59 -2.65
CA ILE A 77 -9.53 -2.81 -2.50
C ILE A 77 -10.43 -3.98 -2.09
N ASN A 78 -11.34 -3.79 -1.12
CA ASN A 78 -12.32 -4.81 -0.71
C ASN A 78 -13.23 -5.26 -1.86
N HIS A 79 -13.60 -4.36 -2.75
CA HIS A 79 -14.44 -4.69 -3.90
C HIS A 79 -13.64 -5.39 -5.02
N ALA A 80 -12.48 -4.85 -5.38
CA ALA A 80 -11.75 -5.27 -6.57
C ALA A 80 -10.74 -6.42 -6.34
N TYR A 81 -10.20 -6.57 -5.13
CA TYR A 81 -9.21 -7.61 -4.80
C TYR A 81 -9.84 -8.71 -3.93
N GLN A 82 -10.19 -9.83 -4.57
CA GLN A 82 -10.79 -11.01 -3.91
C GLN A 82 -9.77 -12.11 -3.55
N GLY A 83 -8.49 -11.77 -3.46
CA GLY A 83 -7.42 -12.69 -3.06
C GLY A 83 -7.23 -12.79 -1.55
N SER A 84 -6.57 -13.86 -1.09
CA SER A 84 -6.29 -14.12 0.33
C SER A 84 -5.50 -13.01 1.04
N ALA A 85 -4.67 -12.27 0.29
CA ALA A 85 -3.87 -11.15 0.81
C ALA A 85 -4.65 -9.86 1.11
N ASN A 86 -5.98 -9.82 0.87
CA ASN A 86 -6.78 -8.60 0.96
C ASN A 86 -6.59 -7.85 2.30
N LYS A 87 -6.75 -8.55 3.42
CA LYS A 87 -6.57 -7.98 4.76
C LYS A 87 -5.17 -7.44 4.98
N ALA A 88 -4.14 -8.17 4.53
CA ALA A 88 -2.76 -7.75 4.65
C ALA A 88 -2.50 -6.45 3.87
N ILE A 89 -3.03 -6.33 2.64
CA ILE A 89 -2.90 -5.12 1.82
C ILE A 89 -3.48 -3.91 2.55
N ILE A 90 -4.70 -4.06 3.09
CA ILE A 90 -5.37 -3.00 3.84
C ILE A 90 -4.59 -2.61 5.09
N THR A 91 -4.09 -3.59 5.84
CA THR A 91 -3.29 -3.33 7.05
C THR A 91 -2.00 -2.58 6.71
N ALA A 92 -1.27 -3.00 5.67
CA ALA A 92 -0.04 -2.33 5.25
C ALA A 92 -0.32 -0.89 4.77
N LEU A 93 -1.41 -0.68 4.02
CA LEU A 93 -1.84 0.64 3.57
C LEU A 93 -2.20 1.57 4.73
N ARG A 94 -2.88 1.07 5.78
CA ARG A 94 -3.14 1.83 7.02
C ARG A 94 -1.85 2.28 7.70
N ILE A 95 -0.89 1.37 7.84
CA ILE A 95 0.44 1.71 8.42
C ILE A 95 1.13 2.81 7.61
N ILE A 96 1.05 2.76 6.27
CA ILE A 96 1.61 3.80 5.40
C ILE A 96 0.90 5.14 5.63
N ALA A 97 -0.44 5.14 5.68
CA ALA A 97 -1.21 6.35 5.95
C ALA A 97 -0.84 6.96 7.31
N ASP A 98 -0.74 6.16 8.37
CA ASP A 98 -0.35 6.63 9.71
C ASP A 98 1.06 7.24 9.73
N LYS A 99 2.02 6.59 9.05
CA LYS A 99 3.39 7.12 8.88
C LYS A 99 3.40 8.42 8.11
N TYR A 100 2.60 8.51 7.04
CA TYR A 100 2.48 9.72 6.22
C TYR A 100 1.91 10.89 7.02
N GLN A 101 0.83 10.67 7.78
CA GLN A 101 0.25 11.70 8.64
C GLN A 101 1.23 12.14 9.73
N SER A 102 1.95 11.19 10.35
CA SER A 102 2.98 11.49 11.33
C SER A 102 4.14 12.32 10.75
N TYR A 103 4.49 12.09 9.48
CA TYR A 103 5.47 12.90 8.76
C TYR A 103 4.96 14.32 8.52
N LYS A 104 3.71 14.48 8.06
CA LYS A 104 3.09 15.79 7.81
C LYS A 104 2.97 16.64 9.07
N LEU A 105 2.73 16.03 10.24
CA LEU A 105 2.63 16.75 11.52
C LEU A 105 3.98 17.27 12.06
N LYS A 106 5.11 16.71 11.61
CA LYS A 106 6.45 17.07 12.08
C LYS A 106 7.13 18.13 11.20
N ARG A 107 6.49 18.54 10.11
CA ARG A 107 7.01 19.45 9.10
C ARG A 107 6.31 20.80 9.21
#